data_AF-A0A0R3RMV5-F1
#
_entry.id   AF-A0A0R3RMV5-F1
#
_cell.length_a   1.000
_cell.length_b   1.000
_cell.length_c   1.000
_cell.angle_alpha   90.00
_cell.angle_beta   90.00
_cell.angle_gamma   90.00
#
_symmetry.space_group_name_H-M   'P 1'
#
loop_
_entity.id
_entity.type
_entity.pdbx_description
1 polymer ?
#
loop_
_entity_poly.entity_id
_entity_poly.type
_entity_poly.pdbx_seq_one_letter_code
_entity_poly.pdbx_strand_id
1 'polypeptide(L)'
;MPCQLDSTLEINDDLLKYRRMAKFYWCDLQEWLYSSESIKFKDKMCEKLRTDNAFVRDWRTLTMDESRQICDRRWKRLLEYNFITFNGLKTDPKRFVDFAEVLESYDQSLAAKFYISAIFYVTVLSMGTSRHHQILEKCMNNEIVGCFCLTELSHGSDTNSIRTECHYDEGEFVMHTPDNEAIKCWAGNLGKNATHAIIFAQLYINHTCHGLHAFCMQIRHFKTMASLEGITIGDMGEKTGAWNGIDNGWIKFNKHRFPLDALLNRSATVHSDGTYQSIFQNVKEQQLANLAILSIGRAAVVGKGAAAVQLAAIIATRYSAVRKQFHVANHTEERSIIEYPMQQHRFFPHIATSVALIIFYRKFIFICYKHFICCTEDETLSHETFAKL
;
A
#
# COMPACT_ATOMS: atom_id res chain seq x y z
N MET A 1 17.30 34.61 -11.45
CA MET A 1 18.50 33.96 -12.02
C MET A 1 18.07 32.59 -12.53
N PRO A 2 18.53 32.13 -13.71
CA PRO A 2 18.24 30.76 -14.13
C PRO A 2 18.86 29.85 -13.07
N CYS A 3 18.06 28.94 -12.52
CA CYS A 3 18.54 27.92 -11.60
C CYS A 3 19.53 27.07 -12.40
N GLN A 4 20.82 27.39 -12.29
CA GLN A 4 21.89 26.59 -12.85
C GLN A 4 21.75 25.22 -12.23
N LEU A 5 21.49 24.22 -13.08
CA LEU A 5 21.72 22.83 -12.74
C LEU A 5 23.11 22.73 -12.12
N ASP A 6 23.20 22.14 -10.94
CA ASP A 6 24.45 21.91 -10.25
C ASP A 6 25.49 21.37 -11.24
N SER A 7 26.64 22.02 -11.32
CA SER A 7 27.60 22.00 -12.42
C SER A 7 28.43 20.72 -12.54
N THR A 8 27.93 19.59 -12.05
CA THR A 8 28.70 18.33 -11.91
C THR A 8 28.19 17.17 -12.76
N LEU A 9 27.03 17.29 -13.42
CA LEU A 9 26.51 16.25 -14.31
C LEU A 9 26.60 16.68 -15.77
N GLU A 10 27.53 16.09 -16.50
CA GLU A 10 27.63 16.23 -17.96
C GLU A 10 26.35 15.69 -18.61
N ILE A 11 25.57 16.59 -19.22
CA ILE A 11 24.33 16.22 -19.90
C ILE A 11 24.66 15.98 -21.36
N ASN A 12 24.26 14.82 -21.88
CA ASN A 12 24.40 14.47 -23.30
C ASN A 12 23.83 15.58 -24.22
N ASP A 13 24.62 15.98 -25.23
CA ASP A 13 24.30 17.05 -26.17
C ASP A 13 22.99 16.83 -26.95
N ASP A 14 22.67 15.58 -27.30
CA ASP A 14 21.41 15.25 -27.97
C ASP A 14 20.21 15.59 -27.07
N LEU A 15 20.31 15.37 -25.75
CA LEU A 15 19.26 15.79 -24.80
C LEU A 15 19.23 17.32 -24.62
N LEU A 16 20.39 17.98 -24.60
CA LEU A 16 20.46 19.44 -24.48
C LEU A 16 19.75 20.13 -25.65
N LYS A 17 19.88 19.60 -26.88
CA LYS A 17 19.13 20.05 -28.05
C LYS A 17 17.63 20.13 -27.75
N TYR A 18 17.03 19.03 -27.27
CA TYR A 18 15.59 19.00 -26.97
C TYR A 18 15.20 19.86 -25.77
N ARG A 19 16.05 19.95 -24.74
CA ARG A 19 15.80 20.84 -23.58
C ARG A 19 15.73 22.31 -23.99
N ARG A 20 16.58 22.75 -24.93
CA ARG A 20 16.57 24.14 -25.46
C ARG A 20 15.32 24.47 -26.27
N MET A 21 14.58 23.46 -26.75
CA MET A 21 13.34 23.65 -27.50
C MET A 21 12.12 23.91 -26.60
N ALA A 22 12.24 23.76 -25.29
CA ALA A 22 11.15 23.97 -24.35
C ALA A 22 10.67 25.44 -24.39
N LYS A 23 9.36 25.64 -24.55
CA LYS A 23 8.72 26.97 -24.60
C LYS A 23 8.11 27.42 -23.27
N PHE A 24 8.34 26.66 -22.20
CA PHE A 24 7.87 26.94 -20.85
C PHE A 24 8.93 26.47 -19.85
N TYR A 25 8.92 27.02 -18.64
CA TYR A 25 9.81 26.59 -17.57
C TYR A 25 9.29 25.31 -16.92
N TRP A 26 10.13 24.29 -16.87
CA TRP A 26 9.75 23.00 -16.28
C TRP A 26 9.48 23.11 -14.78
N CYS A 27 10.13 24.05 -14.08
CA CYS A 27 9.91 24.32 -12.66
C CYS A 27 8.50 24.84 -12.39
N ASP A 28 7.97 25.71 -13.26
CA ASP A 28 6.61 26.24 -13.14
C ASP A 28 5.58 25.11 -13.29
N LEU A 29 5.81 24.19 -14.24
CA LEU A 29 4.96 23.01 -14.40
C LEU A 29 5.04 22.08 -13.17
N GLN A 30 6.24 21.86 -12.64
CA GLN A 30 6.44 21.03 -11.45
C GLN A 30 5.74 21.64 -10.23
N GLU A 31 5.92 22.93 -10.00
CA GLU A 31 5.29 23.66 -8.90
C GLU A 31 3.77 23.67 -9.04
N TRP A 32 3.25 23.85 -10.26
CA TRP A 32 1.81 23.74 -10.52
C TRP A 32 1.25 22.34 -10.23
N LEU A 33 2.00 21.27 -10.55
CA LEU A 33 1.56 19.89 -10.29
C LEU A 33 1.62 19.49 -8.81
N TYR A 34 2.66 19.91 -8.09
CA TYR A 34 2.99 19.36 -6.78
C TYR A 34 2.87 20.38 -5.63
N SER A 35 2.95 21.68 -5.87
CA SER A 35 3.22 22.74 -4.88
C SER A 35 4.67 22.78 -4.38
N SER A 36 5.13 23.98 -4.02
CA SER A 36 6.45 24.24 -3.44
C SER A 36 6.74 23.39 -2.20
N GLU A 37 5.75 23.20 -1.33
CA GLU A 37 5.92 22.41 -0.11
C GLU A 37 6.14 20.92 -0.42
N SER A 38 5.39 20.35 -1.36
CA SER A 38 5.52 18.95 -1.79
C SER A 38 6.87 18.70 -2.44
N ILE A 39 7.33 19.61 -3.29
CA ILE A 39 8.65 19.54 -3.92
C ILE A 39 9.74 19.50 -2.84
N LYS A 40 9.76 20.46 -1.91
CA LYS A 40 10.76 20.50 -0.82
C LYS A 40 10.80 19.22 0.02
N PHE A 41 9.64 18.64 0.32
CA PHE A 41 9.56 17.39 1.07
C PHE A 41 10.11 16.20 0.29
N LYS A 42 9.72 16.06 -0.98
CA LYS A 42 10.22 15.01 -1.86
C LYS A 42 11.72 15.12 -2.08
N ASP A 43 12.23 16.34 -2.27
CA ASP A 43 13.67 16.58 -2.42
C ASP A 43 14.44 16.19 -1.17
N LYS A 44 13.92 16.56 0.02
CA LYS A 44 14.50 16.13 1.31
C LYS A 44 14.54 14.60 1.43
N MET A 45 13.48 13.90 1.03
CA MET A 45 13.46 12.45 1.01
C MET A 45 14.49 11.89 0.03
N CYS A 46 14.44 12.32 -1.23
CA CYS A 46 15.36 11.88 -2.27
C CYS A 46 16.82 12.08 -1.89
N GLU A 47 17.15 13.20 -1.24
CA GLU A 47 18.51 13.46 -0.74
C GLU A 47 18.95 12.47 0.33
N LYS A 48 18.06 12.13 1.28
CA LYS A 48 18.36 11.09 2.27
C LYS A 48 18.51 9.71 1.64
N LEU A 49 17.64 9.34 0.69
CA LEU A 49 17.76 8.08 -0.04
C LEU A 49 19.03 8.04 -0.92
N ARG A 50 19.53 9.18 -1.38
CA ARG A 50 20.75 9.26 -2.19
C ARG A 50 22.02 9.11 -1.35
N THR A 51 22.02 9.66 -0.14
CA THR A 51 23.21 9.76 0.72
C THR A 51 23.38 8.59 1.69
N ASP A 52 22.32 7.83 1.97
CA ASP A 52 22.40 6.66 2.84
C ASP A 52 22.74 5.37 2.07
N ASN A 53 23.82 4.71 2.51
CA ASN A 53 24.31 3.45 1.97
C ASN A 53 23.25 2.33 1.92
N ALA A 54 22.25 2.33 2.80
CA ALA A 54 21.15 1.34 2.76
C ALA A 54 20.32 1.42 1.46
N PHE A 55 20.35 2.56 0.78
CA PHE A 55 19.59 2.86 -0.43
C PHE A 55 20.47 2.92 -1.68
N VAL A 56 21.72 2.45 -1.59
CA VAL A 56 22.52 2.19 -2.80
C VAL A 56 21.83 1.09 -3.62
N ARG A 57 21.75 1.29 -4.93
CA ARG A 57 21.13 0.33 -5.85
C ARG A 57 22.06 -0.83 -6.13
N ASP A 58 21.51 -2.03 -5.99
CA ASP A 58 22.11 -3.26 -6.49
C ASP A 58 21.41 -3.62 -7.81
N TRP A 59 22.20 -3.71 -8.88
CA TRP A 59 21.69 -3.97 -10.23
C TRP A 59 21.81 -5.44 -10.64
N ARG A 60 22.27 -6.31 -9.74
CA ARG A 60 22.28 -7.76 -9.97
C ARG A 60 20.86 -8.32 -9.99
N THR A 61 20.72 -9.50 -10.58
CA THR A 61 19.54 -10.34 -10.32
C THR A 61 19.64 -10.89 -8.91
N LEU A 62 18.87 -10.32 -8.00
CA LEU A 62 18.82 -10.73 -6.60
C LEU A 62 17.99 -12.00 -6.44
N THR A 63 18.40 -12.86 -5.51
CA THR A 63 17.53 -13.92 -4.99
C THR A 63 16.34 -13.34 -4.23
N MET A 64 15.32 -14.17 -4.01
CA MET A 64 14.17 -13.78 -3.18
C MET A 64 14.59 -13.33 -1.78
N ASP A 65 15.49 -14.08 -1.13
CA ASP A 65 15.93 -13.77 0.23
C ASP A 65 16.78 -12.50 0.30
N GLU A 66 17.69 -12.27 -0.66
CA GLU A 66 18.41 -11.00 -0.75
C GLU A 66 17.45 -9.80 -0.93
N SER A 67 16.44 -9.95 -1.79
CA SER A 67 15.44 -8.90 -2.04
C SER A 67 14.68 -8.53 -0.77
N ARG A 68 14.29 -9.53 0.04
CA ARG A 68 13.60 -9.32 1.33
C ARG A 68 14.50 -8.66 2.37
N GLN A 69 15.73 -9.15 2.52
CA GLN A 69 16.68 -8.57 3.47
C GLN A 69 17.00 -7.10 3.16
N ILE A 70 17.14 -6.76 1.86
CA ILE A 70 17.34 -5.39 1.42
C ILE A 70 16.10 -4.53 1.72
N CYS A 71 14.90 -5.03 1.40
CA CYS A 71 13.64 -4.35 1.67
C CYS A 71 13.46 -4.07 3.18
N ASP A 72 13.71 -5.07 4.03
CA ASP A 72 13.57 -4.96 5.49
C ASP A 72 14.58 -3.97 6.09
N ARG A 73 15.83 -4.00 5.62
CA ARG A 73 16.85 -3.04 6.05
C ARG A 73 16.48 -1.61 5.67
N ARG A 74 16.03 -1.39 4.44
CA ARG A 74 15.57 -0.07 3.96
C ARG A 74 14.35 0.41 4.71
N TRP A 75 13.41 -0.49 5.00
CA TRP A 75 12.22 -0.19 5.78
C TRP A 75 12.54 0.30 7.19
N LYS A 76 13.45 -0.37 7.91
CA LYS A 76 13.92 0.07 9.23
C LYS A 76 14.55 1.47 9.19
N ARG A 77 15.38 1.74 8.18
CA ARG A 77 15.97 3.08 7.98
C ARG A 77 14.93 4.16 7.69
N LEU A 78 13.88 3.84 6.91
CA LEU A 78 12.79 4.78 6.68
C LEU A 78 12.03 5.14 7.98
N LEU A 79 11.80 4.15 8.84
CA LEU A 79 11.16 4.39 10.14
C LEU A 79 12.01 5.30 11.04
N GLU A 80 13.34 5.09 11.07
CA GLU A 80 14.27 5.96 11.81
C GLU A 80 14.26 7.41 11.30
N TYR A 81 14.07 7.62 9.99
CA TYR A 81 13.96 8.96 9.42
C TYR A 81 12.67 9.69 9.77
N ASN A 82 11.62 8.94 10.11
CA ASN A 82 10.34 9.47 10.57
C ASN A 82 9.80 10.61 9.68
N PHE A 83 9.87 10.43 8.35
CA PHE A 83 9.35 11.40 7.39
C PHE A 83 7.84 11.59 7.54
N ILE A 84 7.14 10.50 7.82
CA ILE A 84 5.73 10.43 8.15
C ILE A 84 5.52 9.34 9.21
N THR A 85 4.48 9.46 10.01
CA THR A 85 3.94 8.37 10.82
C THR A 85 2.73 7.77 10.13
N PHE A 86 2.28 6.58 10.54
CA PHE A 86 1.05 6.00 10.00
C PHE A 86 -0.20 6.85 10.29
N ASN A 87 -0.20 7.57 11.42
CA ASN A 87 -1.23 8.57 11.72
C ASN A 87 -1.22 9.76 10.75
N GLY A 88 -0.14 9.94 9.99
CA GLY A 88 -0.02 10.90 8.90
C GLY A 88 -1.14 10.81 7.87
N LEU A 89 -1.80 9.66 7.70
CA LEU A 89 -2.99 9.58 6.84
C LEU A 89 -4.12 10.51 7.32
N LYS A 90 -4.27 10.63 8.64
CA LYS A 90 -5.25 11.48 9.28
C LYS A 90 -4.73 12.91 9.43
N THR A 91 -3.49 13.08 9.87
CA THR A 91 -2.94 14.39 10.25
C THR A 91 -2.31 15.16 9.10
N ASP A 92 -1.77 14.48 8.09
CA ASP A 92 -1.13 15.09 6.92
C ASP A 92 -1.24 14.21 5.64
N PRO A 93 -2.46 14.07 5.10
CA PRO A 93 -2.73 13.21 3.94
C PRO A 93 -1.93 13.60 2.69
N LYS A 94 -1.54 14.87 2.55
CA LYS A 94 -0.72 15.34 1.43
C LYS A 94 0.69 14.78 1.51
N ARG A 95 1.33 14.85 2.69
CA ARG A 95 2.66 14.27 2.90
C ARG A 95 2.65 12.75 2.79
N PHE A 96 1.57 12.11 3.23
CA PHE A 96 1.42 10.67 3.06
C PHE A 96 1.48 10.26 1.59
N VAL A 97 0.83 11.03 0.70
CA VAL A 97 0.88 10.81 -0.77
C VAL A 97 2.24 11.11 -1.34
N ASP A 98 2.85 12.24 -0.97
CA ASP A 98 4.17 12.59 -1.47
C ASP A 98 5.22 11.54 -1.08
N PHE A 99 5.14 11.03 0.15
CA PHE A 99 6.00 9.96 0.65
C PHE A 99 5.81 8.68 -0.18
N ALA A 100 4.55 8.27 -0.37
CA ALA A 100 4.22 7.08 -1.14
C ALA A 100 4.67 7.18 -2.61
N GLU A 101 4.53 8.35 -3.24
CA GLU A 101 4.99 8.61 -4.62
C GLU A 101 6.52 8.52 -4.74
N VAL A 102 7.28 9.02 -3.75
CA VAL A 102 8.75 8.90 -3.73
C VAL A 102 9.16 7.43 -3.58
N LEU A 103 8.53 6.69 -2.68
CA LEU A 103 8.81 5.26 -2.51
C LEU A 103 8.50 4.47 -3.78
N GLU A 104 7.34 4.71 -4.40
CA GLU A 104 6.94 4.02 -5.63
C GLU A 104 7.91 4.31 -6.79
N SER A 105 8.36 5.56 -6.88
CA SER A 105 9.34 5.98 -7.90
C SER A 105 10.73 5.39 -7.66
N TYR A 106 11.03 5.05 -6.40
CA TYR A 106 12.29 4.46 -5.99
C TYR A 106 12.19 2.91 -6.01
N ASP A 107 11.52 2.28 -5.06
CA ASP A 107 11.49 0.82 -4.90
C ASP A 107 10.07 0.34 -4.61
N GLN A 108 9.49 -0.40 -5.56
CA GLN A 108 8.11 -0.89 -5.48
C GLN A 108 7.89 -1.87 -4.33
N SER A 109 8.91 -2.63 -3.93
CA SER A 109 8.85 -3.52 -2.75
C SER A 109 8.77 -2.69 -1.49
N LEU A 110 9.60 -1.65 -1.38
CA LEU A 110 9.57 -0.75 -0.23
C LEU A 110 8.25 0.02 -0.13
N ALA A 111 7.74 0.50 -1.26
CA ALA A 111 6.42 1.11 -1.34
C ALA A 111 5.32 0.12 -0.94
N ALA A 112 5.37 -1.14 -1.41
CA ALA A 112 4.42 -2.16 -1.01
C ALA A 112 4.45 -2.42 0.51
N LYS A 113 5.65 -2.48 1.12
CA LYS A 113 5.81 -2.68 2.57
C LYS A 113 5.20 -1.54 3.37
N PHE A 114 5.33 -0.31 2.88
CA PHE A 114 4.65 0.85 3.44
C PHE A 114 3.12 0.71 3.35
N TYR A 115 2.58 0.40 2.17
CA TYR A 115 1.12 0.23 1.99
C TYR A 115 0.54 -0.90 2.84
N ILE A 116 1.23 -2.02 2.97
CA ILE A 116 0.80 -3.15 3.82
C ILE A 116 0.74 -2.75 5.30
N SER A 117 1.77 -2.05 5.77
CA SER A 117 1.80 -1.57 7.15
C SER A 117 0.73 -0.50 7.40
N ALA A 118 0.50 0.38 6.42
CA ALA A 118 -0.53 1.40 6.47
C ALA A 118 -1.94 0.81 6.48
N ILE A 119 -2.26 -0.18 5.63
CA ILE A 119 -3.61 -0.76 5.61
C ILE A 119 -3.93 -1.48 6.91
N PHE A 120 -2.95 -2.15 7.53
CA PHE A 120 -3.13 -2.72 8.88
C PHE A 120 -3.49 -1.63 9.89
N TYR A 121 -2.66 -0.57 9.99
CA TYR A 121 -2.89 0.53 10.92
C TYR A 121 -4.25 1.19 10.70
N VAL A 122 -4.58 1.49 9.44
CA VAL A 122 -5.82 2.16 9.04
C VAL A 122 -7.04 1.31 9.35
N THR A 123 -6.96 0.00 9.16
CA THR A 123 -8.07 -0.91 9.48
C THR A 123 -8.31 -0.97 10.99
N VAL A 124 -7.26 -1.04 11.82
CA VAL A 124 -7.41 -0.95 13.29
C VAL A 124 -8.00 0.41 13.67
N LEU A 125 -7.51 1.50 13.07
CA LEU A 125 -7.99 2.86 13.32
C LEU A 125 -9.46 3.05 12.91
N SER A 126 -9.92 2.41 11.84
CA SER A 126 -11.24 2.65 11.27
C SER A 126 -12.30 1.65 11.75
N MET A 127 -11.91 0.43 12.12
CA MET A 127 -12.84 -0.62 12.55
C MET A 127 -12.74 -0.89 14.06
N GLY A 128 -11.66 -0.47 14.71
CA GLY A 128 -11.51 -0.58 16.16
C GLY A 128 -12.19 0.57 16.92
N THR A 129 -12.27 0.42 18.23
CA THR A 129 -12.57 1.49 19.20
C THR A 129 -11.36 1.76 20.11
N SER A 130 -11.54 2.58 21.15
CA SER A 130 -10.51 2.90 22.15
C SER A 130 -9.77 1.69 22.72
N ARG A 131 -10.43 0.52 22.81
CA ARG A 131 -9.79 -0.74 23.24
C ARG A 131 -8.57 -1.15 22.38
N HIS A 132 -8.49 -0.69 21.13
CA HIS A 132 -7.42 -1.04 20.20
C HIS A 132 -6.33 0.03 20.08
N HIS A 133 -6.45 1.17 20.78
CA HIS A 133 -5.50 2.28 20.63
C HIS A 133 -4.05 1.87 20.95
N GLN A 134 -3.86 0.97 21.92
CA GLN A 134 -2.53 0.45 22.24
C GLN A 134 -1.87 -0.25 21.05
N ILE A 135 -2.64 -0.89 20.16
CA ILE A 135 -2.10 -1.51 18.94
C ILE A 135 -1.58 -0.44 17.99
N LEU A 136 -2.30 0.68 17.85
CA LEU A 136 -1.89 1.81 17.00
C LEU A 136 -0.60 2.44 17.50
N GLU A 137 -0.47 2.67 18.80
CA GLU A 137 0.75 3.19 19.43
C GLU A 137 1.95 2.26 19.17
N LYS A 138 1.77 0.97 19.40
CA LYS A 138 2.80 -0.05 19.13
C LYS A 138 3.19 -0.14 17.65
N CYS A 139 2.24 0.09 16.73
CA CYS A 139 2.56 0.17 15.30
C CYS A 139 3.43 1.38 14.98
N MET A 140 3.16 2.54 15.59
CA MET A 140 3.98 3.75 15.38
C MET A 140 5.41 3.57 15.89
N ASN A 141 5.60 2.78 16.95
CA ASN A 141 6.92 2.45 17.50
C ASN A 141 7.58 1.23 16.82
N ASN A 142 6.93 0.63 15.80
CA ASN A 142 7.39 -0.60 15.14
C ASN A 142 7.57 -1.80 16.09
N GLU A 143 6.83 -1.81 17.20
CA GLU A 143 6.74 -2.94 18.15
C GLU A 143 5.75 -4.00 17.64
N ILE A 144 4.70 -3.55 16.94
CA ILE A 144 3.78 -4.41 16.20
C ILE A 144 3.99 -4.20 14.71
N VAL A 145 4.27 -5.31 14.01
CA VAL A 145 4.23 -5.38 12.54
C VAL A 145 3.01 -6.19 12.16
N GLY A 146 2.12 -5.56 11.41
CA GLY A 146 0.84 -6.13 11.02
C GLY A 146 0.82 -6.74 9.62
N CYS A 147 -0.12 -7.65 9.41
CA CYS A 147 -0.54 -8.13 8.10
C CYS A 147 -2.08 -8.14 7.98
N PHE A 148 -2.58 -8.15 6.74
CA PHE A 148 -4.01 -8.10 6.43
C PHE A 148 -4.41 -9.38 5.70
N CYS A 149 -5.23 -10.21 6.33
CA CYS A 149 -5.64 -11.53 5.85
C CYS A 149 -7.14 -11.55 5.55
N LEU A 150 -7.47 -11.34 4.27
CA LEU A 150 -8.84 -11.43 3.76
C LEU A 150 -8.96 -12.63 2.80
N THR A 151 -8.13 -12.62 1.75
CA THR A 151 -8.08 -13.62 0.68
C THR A 151 -7.83 -15.03 1.20
N GLU A 152 -8.59 -15.99 0.67
CA GLU A 152 -8.40 -17.43 0.81
C GLU A 152 -7.93 -18.05 -0.51
N LEU A 153 -7.41 -19.28 -0.48
CA LEU A 153 -6.99 -19.98 -1.70
C LEU A 153 -8.15 -20.12 -2.72
N SER A 154 -9.38 -20.35 -2.26
CA SER A 154 -10.56 -20.45 -3.14
C SER A 154 -11.33 -19.14 -3.32
N HIS A 155 -11.16 -18.13 -2.44
CA HIS A 155 -11.97 -16.90 -2.45
C HIS A 155 -11.12 -15.63 -2.35
N GLY A 156 -11.09 -14.87 -3.44
CA GLY A 156 -10.49 -13.52 -3.50
C GLY A 156 -11.52 -12.43 -3.78
N SER A 157 -12.17 -12.49 -4.95
CA SER A 157 -13.18 -11.50 -5.34
C SER A 157 -14.50 -11.66 -4.60
N ASP A 158 -14.94 -12.90 -4.39
CA ASP A 158 -16.17 -13.21 -3.65
C ASP A 158 -15.88 -13.38 -2.16
N THR A 159 -15.76 -12.24 -1.47
CA THR A 159 -15.51 -12.21 -0.01
C THR A 159 -16.69 -12.69 0.81
N ASN A 160 -17.89 -12.81 0.22
CA ASN A 160 -19.06 -13.33 0.93
C ASN A 160 -18.94 -14.84 1.18
N SER A 161 -18.24 -15.54 0.28
CA SER A 161 -18.03 -16.99 0.35
C SER A 161 -16.76 -17.39 1.09
N ILE A 162 -16.10 -16.45 1.79
CA ILE A 162 -15.00 -16.76 2.71
C ILE A 162 -15.44 -17.81 3.74
N ARG A 163 -14.61 -18.82 3.98
CA ARG A 163 -14.93 -20.00 4.79
C ARG A 163 -14.17 -20.13 6.08
N THR A 164 -13.15 -19.29 6.35
CA THR A 164 -12.56 -19.22 7.68
C THR A 164 -13.63 -18.85 8.70
N GLU A 165 -13.75 -19.63 9.77
CA GLU A 165 -14.79 -19.49 10.79
C GLU A 165 -14.20 -18.96 12.09
N CYS A 166 -14.99 -18.15 12.80
CA CYS A 166 -14.70 -17.70 14.15
C CYS A 166 -15.93 -17.95 15.01
N HIS A 167 -15.83 -18.89 15.96
CA HIS A 167 -16.94 -19.26 16.85
C HIS A 167 -16.75 -18.60 18.21
N TYR A 168 -17.80 -18.02 18.78
CA TYR A 168 -17.83 -17.64 20.19
C TYR A 168 -18.03 -18.90 21.06
N ASP A 169 -17.22 -19.04 22.10
CA ASP A 169 -17.25 -20.17 23.03
C ASP A 169 -16.84 -19.71 24.44
N GLU A 170 -17.78 -19.74 25.39
CA GLU A 170 -17.57 -19.44 26.82
C GLU A 170 -16.74 -18.19 27.14
N GLY A 171 -16.95 -17.09 26.38
CA GLY A 171 -16.25 -15.83 26.60
C GLY A 171 -14.93 -15.68 25.83
N GLU A 172 -14.63 -16.60 24.92
CA GLU A 172 -13.51 -16.52 23.99
C GLU A 172 -13.98 -16.67 22.53
N PHE A 173 -13.10 -16.33 21.60
CA PHE A 173 -13.25 -16.67 20.19
C PHE A 173 -12.37 -17.87 19.82
N VAL A 174 -12.89 -18.71 18.93
CA VAL A 174 -12.22 -19.91 18.41
C VAL A 174 -12.15 -19.84 16.89
N MET A 175 -10.97 -19.60 16.34
CA MET A 175 -10.76 -19.51 14.89
C MET A 175 -10.38 -20.86 14.29
N HIS A 176 -11.02 -21.19 13.17
CA HIS A 176 -10.78 -22.44 12.45
C HIS A 176 -10.79 -22.25 10.94
N THR A 177 -9.85 -22.94 10.28
CA THR A 177 -9.81 -23.12 8.84
C THR A 177 -10.36 -24.51 8.51
N PRO A 178 -11.56 -24.63 7.92
CA PRO A 178 -12.25 -25.92 7.77
C PRO A 178 -11.54 -26.89 6.81
N ASP A 179 -10.87 -26.36 5.78
CA ASP A 179 -10.13 -27.15 4.79
C ASP A 179 -9.02 -26.31 4.14
N ASN A 180 -8.22 -26.95 3.27
CA ASN A 180 -7.08 -26.29 2.64
C ASN A 180 -7.48 -25.11 1.73
N GLU A 181 -8.64 -25.16 1.10
CA GLU A 181 -9.09 -24.08 0.22
C GLU A 181 -9.46 -22.80 1.02
N ALA A 182 -9.86 -22.95 2.28
CA ALA A 182 -10.10 -21.84 3.21
C ALA A 182 -8.81 -21.25 3.83
N ILE A 183 -7.62 -21.74 3.46
CA ILE A 183 -6.35 -21.19 3.94
C ILE A 183 -6.23 -19.73 3.47
N LYS A 184 -6.00 -18.81 4.42
CA LYS A 184 -5.71 -17.42 4.11
C LYS A 184 -4.38 -17.33 3.38
N CYS A 185 -4.29 -16.55 2.31
CA CYS A 185 -3.10 -16.46 1.48
C CYS A 185 -2.82 -15.03 0.99
N TRP A 186 -1.64 -14.83 0.42
CA TRP A 186 -1.16 -13.57 -0.15
C TRP A 186 -1.02 -12.39 0.81
N ALA A 187 -1.19 -12.57 2.11
CA ALA A 187 -1.00 -11.50 3.07
C ALA A 187 0.48 -11.10 3.15
N GLY A 188 0.80 -9.85 2.79
CA GLY A 188 2.15 -9.32 2.91
C GLY A 188 2.60 -9.20 4.37
N ASN A 189 3.90 -9.31 4.63
CA ASN A 189 4.52 -9.44 5.96
C ASN A 189 4.19 -10.76 6.72
N LEU A 190 3.19 -11.55 6.31
CA LEU A 190 2.77 -12.72 7.07
C LEU A 190 3.84 -13.82 7.13
N GLY A 191 4.60 -14.01 6.05
CA GLY A 191 5.53 -15.13 5.90
C GLY A 191 6.60 -15.15 7.01
N LYS A 192 7.16 -13.99 7.35
CA LYS A 192 8.30 -13.86 8.27
C LYS A 192 8.16 -12.72 9.27
N ASN A 193 7.56 -11.59 8.89
CA ASN A 193 7.70 -10.33 9.62
C ASN A 193 6.58 -10.02 10.62
N ALA A 194 5.33 -10.41 10.34
CA ALA A 194 4.16 -9.95 11.10
C ALA A 194 4.03 -10.64 12.46
N THR A 195 3.85 -9.86 13.51
CA THR A 195 3.51 -10.35 14.86
C THR A 195 2.00 -10.38 15.09
N HIS A 196 1.26 -9.50 14.40
CA HIS A 196 -0.19 -9.41 14.46
C HIS A 196 -0.80 -9.54 13.08
N ALA A 197 -2.04 -10.00 13.03
CA ALA A 197 -2.81 -10.10 11.82
C ALA A 197 -4.22 -9.58 12.03
N ILE A 198 -4.74 -8.88 11.01
CA ILE A 198 -6.17 -8.70 10.86
C ILE A 198 -6.68 -9.88 10.04
N ILE A 199 -7.50 -10.71 10.65
CA ILE A 199 -8.11 -11.87 9.99
C ILE A 199 -9.58 -11.59 9.75
N PHE A 200 -10.04 -11.75 8.51
CA PHE A 200 -11.46 -11.73 8.19
C PHE A 200 -12.03 -13.14 8.22
N ALA A 201 -13.07 -13.35 9.01
CA ALA A 201 -13.71 -14.66 9.21
C ALA A 201 -15.23 -14.51 9.36
N GLN A 202 -15.98 -15.58 9.08
CA GLN A 202 -17.41 -15.67 9.37
C GLN A 202 -17.60 -15.86 10.87
N LEU A 203 -18.30 -14.92 11.52
CA LEU A 203 -18.56 -14.96 12.96
C LEU A 203 -19.78 -15.83 13.27
N TYR A 204 -19.62 -16.81 14.14
CA TYR A 204 -20.67 -17.69 14.62
C TYR A 204 -20.90 -17.53 16.12
N ILE A 205 -22.16 -17.37 16.51
CA ILE A 205 -22.59 -17.28 17.91
C ILE A 205 -23.85 -18.16 18.05
N ASN A 206 -23.85 -19.11 18.97
CA ASN A 206 -24.96 -20.06 19.16
C ASN A 206 -25.42 -20.69 17.82
N HIS A 207 -24.46 -21.16 17.02
CA HIS A 207 -24.67 -21.75 15.68
C HIS A 207 -25.26 -20.81 14.61
N THR A 208 -25.44 -19.52 14.91
CA THR A 208 -25.92 -18.51 13.95
C THR A 208 -24.75 -17.76 13.35
N CYS A 209 -24.69 -17.70 12.02
CA CYS A 209 -23.68 -16.91 11.30
C CYS A 209 -24.10 -15.44 11.24
N HIS A 210 -23.29 -14.56 11.81
CA HIS A 210 -23.44 -13.10 11.78
C HIS A 210 -22.65 -12.45 10.64
N GLY A 211 -22.07 -13.25 9.74
CA GLY A 211 -21.35 -12.79 8.57
C GLY A 211 -19.89 -12.40 8.86
N LEU A 212 -19.29 -11.74 7.86
CA LEU A 212 -17.88 -11.44 7.82
C LEU A 212 -17.48 -10.37 8.84
N HIS A 213 -16.51 -10.65 9.70
CA HIS A 213 -15.95 -9.72 10.69
C HIS A 213 -14.42 -9.73 10.63
N ALA A 214 -13.81 -8.66 11.13
CA ALA A 214 -12.36 -8.50 11.22
C ALA A 214 -11.86 -8.64 12.66
N PHE A 215 -10.85 -9.47 12.85
CA PHE A 215 -10.23 -9.75 14.14
C PHE A 215 -8.76 -9.36 14.11
N CYS A 216 -8.32 -8.46 14.97
CA CYS A 216 -6.92 -8.10 15.14
C CYS A 216 -6.31 -8.87 16.30
N MET A 217 -5.45 -9.84 16.00
CA MET A 217 -4.91 -10.77 16.98
C MET A 217 -3.40 -10.99 16.80
N GLN A 218 -2.73 -11.33 17.90
CA GLN A 218 -1.35 -11.79 17.85
C GLN A 218 -1.27 -13.16 17.18
N ILE A 219 -0.30 -13.36 16.30
CA ILE A 219 -0.11 -14.62 15.55
C ILE A 219 1.25 -15.27 15.80
N ARG A 220 2.21 -14.52 16.39
CA ARG A 220 3.55 -15.00 16.72
C ARG A 220 4.00 -14.52 18.08
N HIS A 221 4.81 -15.33 18.75
CA HIS A 221 5.49 -14.92 19.98
C HIS A 221 6.54 -13.83 19.69
N PHE A 222 6.52 -12.72 20.44
CA PHE A 222 7.33 -11.53 20.16
C PHE A 222 8.85 -11.78 20.16
N LYS A 223 9.35 -12.72 20.97
CA LYS A 223 10.80 -12.98 21.08
C LYS A 223 11.31 -14.01 20.08
N THR A 224 10.53 -15.07 19.87
CA THR A 224 10.97 -16.23 19.09
C THR A 224 10.44 -16.20 17.65
N MET A 225 9.44 -15.35 17.37
CA MET A 225 8.70 -15.31 16.10
C MET A 225 8.06 -16.65 15.69
N ALA A 226 8.00 -17.61 16.61
CA ALA A 226 7.25 -18.86 16.43
C ALA A 226 5.75 -18.53 16.39
N SER A 227 4.99 -19.23 15.54
CA SER A 227 3.54 -19.11 15.52
C SER A 227 2.94 -19.57 16.86
N LEU A 228 1.83 -18.95 17.25
CA LEU A 228 1.10 -19.36 18.46
C LEU A 228 0.42 -20.72 18.26
N GLU A 229 0.03 -21.36 19.36
CA GLU A 229 -0.65 -22.67 19.35
C GLU A 229 -1.89 -22.65 18.46
N GLY A 230 -2.12 -23.72 17.69
CA GLY A 230 -3.24 -23.77 16.75
C GLY A 230 -3.08 -22.91 15.50
N ILE A 231 -1.98 -22.15 15.35
CA ILE A 231 -1.67 -21.35 14.16
C ILE A 231 -0.51 -21.99 13.39
N THR A 232 -0.71 -22.22 12.09
CA THR A 232 0.39 -22.58 11.16
C THR A 232 0.53 -21.49 10.12
N ILE A 233 1.75 -20.96 9.96
CA ILE A 233 2.07 -19.92 8.98
C ILE A 233 3.17 -20.43 8.05
N GLY A 234 3.03 -20.15 6.76
CA GLY A 234 4.07 -20.40 5.78
C GLY A 234 4.28 -19.24 4.82
N ASP A 235 5.30 -19.39 3.99
CA ASP A 235 5.68 -18.43 2.96
C ASP A 235 5.06 -18.83 1.61
N MET A 236 4.65 -17.87 0.80
CA MET A 236 4.15 -18.12 -0.56
C MET A 236 5.27 -18.39 -1.57
N GLY A 237 6.51 -18.10 -1.23
CA GLY A 237 7.68 -18.27 -2.08
C GLY A 237 7.90 -17.12 -3.07
N GLU A 238 8.53 -17.49 -4.18
CA GLU A 238 8.97 -16.57 -5.22
C GLU A 238 7.78 -16.01 -6.00
N LYS A 239 7.90 -14.72 -6.34
CA LYS A 239 6.94 -13.92 -7.08
C LYS A 239 7.66 -13.17 -8.20
N THR A 240 6.91 -12.44 -9.01
CA THR A 240 7.47 -11.68 -10.12
C THR A 240 8.16 -10.39 -9.66
N GLY A 241 9.43 -10.21 -10.04
CA GLY A 241 10.15 -8.94 -9.96
C GLY A 241 10.25 -8.36 -8.54
N ALA A 242 9.99 -7.05 -8.41
CA ALA A 242 10.10 -6.32 -7.15
C ALA A 242 9.22 -6.88 -6.02
N TRP A 243 8.16 -7.64 -6.33
CA TRP A 243 7.32 -8.26 -5.31
C TRP A 243 8.06 -9.30 -4.46
N ASN A 244 9.21 -9.80 -4.90
CA ASN A 244 10.06 -10.67 -4.08
C ASN A 244 10.55 -10.02 -2.80
N GLY A 245 10.64 -8.69 -2.73
CA GLY A 245 10.98 -7.97 -1.49
C GLY A 245 9.91 -8.03 -0.39
N ILE A 246 8.73 -8.58 -0.69
CA ILE A 246 7.65 -8.81 0.28
C ILE A 246 7.52 -10.31 0.60
N ASP A 247 7.49 -10.62 1.89
CA ASP A 247 7.22 -11.95 2.43
C ASP A 247 5.72 -12.21 2.53
N ASN A 248 5.05 -12.34 1.38
CA ASN A 248 3.67 -12.80 1.34
C ASN A 248 3.59 -14.22 1.93
N GLY A 249 2.67 -14.42 2.87
CA GLY A 249 2.48 -15.70 3.53
C GLY A 249 1.07 -16.26 3.37
N TRP A 250 0.91 -17.44 3.93
CA TRP A 250 -0.38 -18.08 4.16
C TRP A 250 -0.52 -18.49 5.62
N ILE A 251 -1.75 -18.55 6.12
CA ILE A 251 -2.05 -18.89 7.52
C ILE A 251 -3.29 -19.79 7.59
N LYS A 252 -3.22 -20.81 8.44
CA LYS A 252 -4.33 -21.70 8.77
C LYS A 252 -4.49 -21.84 10.27
N PHE A 253 -5.73 -22.03 10.70
CA PHE A 253 -6.12 -22.11 12.10
C PHE A 253 -6.71 -23.48 12.43
N ASN A 254 -6.21 -24.08 13.51
CA ASN A 254 -6.75 -25.29 14.11
C ASN A 254 -7.28 -24.95 15.50
N LYS A 255 -8.55 -24.53 15.56
CA LYS A 255 -9.28 -24.17 16.80
C LYS A 255 -8.46 -23.28 17.73
N HIS A 256 -7.85 -22.23 17.18
CA HIS A 256 -7.05 -21.29 17.95
C HIS A 256 -7.96 -20.41 18.81
N ARG A 257 -7.73 -20.40 20.13
CA ARG A 257 -8.49 -19.61 21.11
C ARG A 257 -7.83 -18.26 21.38
N PHE A 258 -8.64 -17.20 21.44
CA PHE A 258 -8.16 -15.83 21.69
C PHE A 258 -9.28 -14.94 22.28
N PRO A 259 -8.93 -13.81 22.92
CA PRO A 259 -9.89 -13.03 23.69
C PRO A 259 -10.88 -12.22 22.82
N LEU A 260 -12.00 -11.81 23.42
CA LEU A 260 -13.05 -11.04 22.74
C LEU A 260 -12.62 -9.63 22.30
N ASP A 261 -11.56 -9.09 22.90
CA ASP A 261 -11.03 -7.77 22.56
C ASP A 261 -10.33 -7.72 21.19
N ALA A 262 -10.05 -8.89 20.59
CA ALA A 262 -9.53 -8.99 19.24
C ALA A 262 -10.54 -8.56 18.16
N LEU A 263 -11.85 -8.56 18.45
CA LEU A 263 -12.86 -8.11 17.49
C LEU A 263 -12.75 -6.60 17.28
N LEU A 264 -12.53 -6.19 16.02
CA LEU A 264 -12.61 -4.78 15.61
C LEU A 264 -14.07 -4.31 15.65
N ASN A 265 -14.45 -3.76 16.80
CA ASN A 265 -15.83 -3.74 17.25
C ASN A 265 -16.66 -2.48 16.91
N ARG A 266 -16.18 -1.61 16.02
CA ARG A 266 -16.87 -0.34 15.75
C ARG A 266 -18.28 -0.54 15.20
N SER A 267 -18.47 -1.55 14.36
CA SER A 267 -19.77 -1.88 13.77
C SER A 267 -20.58 -2.89 14.59
N ALA A 268 -19.90 -3.80 15.27
CA ALA A 268 -20.54 -4.87 16.02
C ALA A 268 -19.70 -5.27 17.24
N THR A 269 -20.37 -5.60 18.33
CA THR A 269 -19.76 -6.04 19.59
C THR A 269 -20.35 -7.37 20.02
N VAL A 270 -19.50 -8.24 20.55
CA VAL A 270 -19.88 -9.49 21.23
C VAL A 270 -19.57 -9.32 22.70
N HIS A 271 -20.57 -9.51 23.55
CA HIS A 271 -20.44 -9.44 25.00
C HIS A 271 -19.96 -10.77 25.59
N SER A 272 -19.51 -10.74 26.84
CA SER A 272 -18.99 -11.92 27.54
C SER A 272 -20.01 -13.03 27.72
N ASP A 273 -21.31 -12.72 27.67
CA ASP A 273 -22.44 -13.65 27.75
C ASP A 273 -22.87 -14.21 26.38
N GLY A 274 -22.18 -13.82 25.30
CA GLY A 274 -22.51 -14.21 23.93
C GLY A 274 -23.56 -13.33 23.26
N THR A 275 -24.00 -12.24 23.91
CA THR A 275 -24.92 -11.29 23.28
C THR A 275 -24.21 -10.58 22.11
N TYR A 276 -24.82 -10.63 20.92
CA TYR A 276 -24.36 -9.92 19.72
C TYR A 276 -25.14 -8.62 19.53
N GLN A 277 -24.41 -7.51 19.40
CA GLN A 277 -24.98 -6.20 19.08
C GLN A 277 -24.31 -5.65 17.83
N SER A 278 -25.09 -5.36 16.79
CA SER A 278 -24.62 -4.64 15.60
C SER A 278 -25.33 -3.31 15.50
N ILE A 279 -24.63 -2.29 14.99
CA ILE A 279 -25.30 -1.07 14.56
C ILE A 279 -26.12 -1.34 13.30
N PHE A 280 -25.70 -2.28 12.44
CA PHE A 280 -26.38 -2.59 11.18
C PHE A 280 -27.60 -3.49 11.37
N GLN A 281 -28.67 -3.19 10.62
CA GLN A 281 -29.91 -3.99 10.66
C GLN A 281 -29.82 -5.26 9.81
N ASN A 282 -28.99 -5.26 8.76
CA ASN A 282 -28.83 -6.40 7.87
C ASN A 282 -27.36 -6.74 7.61
N VAL A 283 -27.12 -8.04 7.35
CA VAL A 283 -25.77 -8.60 7.13
C VAL A 283 -25.10 -8.01 5.89
N LYS A 284 -25.87 -7.64 4.86
CA LYS A 284 -25.32 -7.10 3.60
C LYS A 284 -24.71 -5.72 3.80
N GLU A 285 -25.38 -4.83 4.53
CA GLU A 285 -24.85 -3.51 4.90
C GLU A 285 -23.59 -3.64 5.73
N GLN A 286 -23.61 -4.54 6.71
CA GLN A 286 -22.44 -4.82 7.54
C GLN A 286 -21.25 -5.32 6.72
N GLN A 287 -21.48 -6.23 5.78
CA GLN A 287 -20.46 -6.71 4.86
C GLN A 287 -19.88 -5.56 4.02
N LEU A 288 -20.75 -4.71 3.46
CA LEU A 288 -20.32 -3.55 2.66
C LEU A 288 -19.45 -2.60 3.51
N ALA A 289 -19.88 -2.29 4.73
CA ALA A 289 -19.14 -1.45 5.66
C ALA A 289 -17.77 -2.05 6.02
N ASN A 290 -17.70 -3.36 6.28
CA ASN A 290 -16.45 -4.05 6.58
C ASN A 290 -15.48 -4.06 5.39
N LEU A 291 -15.98 -4.06 4.15
CA LEU A 291 -15.17 -4.00 2.94
C LEU A 291 -14.87 -2.58 2.45
N ALA A 292 -15.56 -1.57 2.97
CA ALA A 292 -15.34 -0.17 2.62
C ALA A 292 -13.91 0.30 2.95
N ILE A 293 -13.25 -0.34 3.92
CA ILE A 293 -11.83 -0.08 4.24
C ILE A 293 -10.90 -0.31 3.04
N LEU A 294 -11.28 -1.17 2.11
CA LEU A 294 -10.49 -1.44 0.90
C LEU A 294 -10.51 -0.27 -0.09
N SER A 295 -11.45 0.67 0.04
CA SER A 295 -11.57 1.81 -0.87
C SER A 295 -10.35 2.73 -0.83
N ILE A 296 -9.73 2.91 0.34
CA ILE A 296 -8.48 3.68 0.42
C ILE A 296 -7.32 2.97 -0.28
N GLY A 297 -7.28 1.63 -0.17
CA GLY A 297 -6.33 0.80 -0.91
C GLY A 297 -6.51 0.92 -2.42
N ARG A 298 -7.76 0.91 -2.90
CA ARG A 298 -8.07 1.12 -4.34
C ARG A 298 -7.58 2.48 -4.82
N ALA A 299 -7.79 3.53 -4.03
CA ALA A 299 -7.30 4.86 -4.37
C ALA A 299 -5.77 4.91 -4.41
N ALA A 300 -5.06 4.25 -3.47
CA ALA A 300 -3.62 4.13 -3.49
C ALA A 300 -3.09 3.39 -4.75
N VAL A 301 -3.78 2.35 -5.23
CA VAL A 301 -3.40 1.62 -6.45
C VAL A 301 -3.42 2.52 -7.69
N VAL A 302 -4.36 3.46 -7.78
CA VAL A 302 -4.37 4.48 -8.86
C VAL A 302 -3.09 5.31 -8.83
N GLY A 303 -2.62 5.69 -7.64
CA GLY A 303 -1.36 6.39 -7.44
C GLY A 303 -0.14 5.59 -7.93
N LYS A 304 -0.10 4.29 -7.63
CA LYS A 304 0.96 3.39 -8.14
C LYS A 304 0.99 3.39 -9.67
N GLY A 305 -0.18 3.28 -10.30
CA GLY A 305 -0.31 3.33 -11.76
C GLY A 305 0.15 4.67 -12.34
N ALA A 306 -0.23 5.79 -11.72
CA ALA A 306 0.18 7.13 -12.15
C ALA A 306 1.72 7.30 -12.08
N ALA A 307 2.36 6.87 -10.99
CA ALA A 307 3.80 6.91 -10.84
C ALA A 307 4.53 6.00 -11.86
N ALA A 308 4.03 4.77 -12.06
CA ALA A 308 4.61 3.82 -13.01
C ALA A 308 4.57 4.35 -14.46
N VAL A 309 3.44 4.91 -14.89
CA VAL A 309 3.32 5.53 -16.22
C VAL A 309 4.23 6.75 -16.36
N GLN A 310 4.39 7.57 -15.31
CA GLN A 310 5.30 8.71 -15.34
C GLN A 310 6.76 8.27 -15.51
N LEU A 311 7.21 7.26 -14.76
CA LEU A 311 8.55 6.70 -14.88
C LEU A 311 8.80 6.12 -16.27
N ALA A 312 7.87 5.32 -16.78
CA ALA A 312 7.95 4.74 -18.12
C ALA A 312 8.02 5.84 -19.20
N ALA A 313 7.19 6.87 -19.09
CA ALA A 313 7.20 8.01 -20.00
C ALA A 313 8.53 8.77 -19.95
N ILE A 314 9.11 9.01 -18.77
CA ILE A 314 10.40 9.71 -18.65
C ILE A 314 11.51 8.92 -19.34
N ILE A 315 11.60 7.61 -19.06
CA ILE A 315 12.64 6.74 -19.61
C ILE A 315 12.52 6.67 -21.14
N ALA A 316 11.34 6.33 -21.65
CA ALA A 316 11.13 6.17 -23.08
C ALA A 316 11.24 7.49 -23.85
N THR A 317 10.87 8.64 -23.27
CA THR A 317 11.06 9.97 -23.91
C THR A 317 12.55 10.24 -24.08
N ARG A 318 13.32 10.15 -23.00
CA ARG A 318 14.75 10.48 -23.00
C ARG A 318 15.53 9.52 -23.91
N TYR A 319 15.22 8.22 -23.84
CA TYR A 319 15.84 7.25 -24.72
C TYR A 319 15.49 7.51 -26.19
N SER A 320 14.23 7.81 -26.50
CA SER A 320 13.81 8.12 -27.88
C SER A 320 14.49 9.36 -28.44
N ALA A 321 14.81 10.33 -27.58
CA ALA A 321 15.49 11.56 -27.98
C ALA A 321 16.97 11.35 -28.32
N VAL A 322 17.65 10.40 -27.66
CA VAL A 322 19.09 10.13 -27.89
C VAL A 322 19.30 9.00 -28.90
N ARG A 323 18.42 7.99 -28.92
CA ARG A 323 18.57 6.86 -29.82
C ARG A 323 18.41 7.32 -31.27
N LYS A 324 19.49 7.26 -32.04
CA LYS A 324 19.49 7.46 -33.49
C LYS A 324 19.36 6.12 -34.18
N GLN A 325 18.50 6.05 -35.19
CA GLN A 325 18.35 4.86 -36.03
C GLN A 325 17.71 5.26 -37.36
N PHE A 326 18.28 4.77 -38.45
CA PHE A 326 17.87 5.05 -39.83
C PHE A 326 18.20 6.48 -40.28
N HIS A 327 18.34 6.63 -41.59
CA HIS A 327 18.62 7.90 -42.24
C HIS A 327 17.34 8.45 -42.90
N VAL A 328 17.23 9.77 -42.96
CA VAL A 328 16.29 10.43 -43.87
C VAL A 328 16.98 10.59 -45.23
N ALA A 329 16.23 10.48 -46.33
CA ALA A 329 16.78 10.71 -47.66
C ALA A 329 17.53 12.05 -47.70
N ASN A 330 18.74 12.04 -48.24
CA ASN A 330 19.65 13.19 -48.35
C ASN A 330 20.27 13.69 -47.03
N HIS A 331 20.21 12.92 -45.94
CA HIS A 331 20.94 13.20 -44.69
C HIS A 331 22.03 12.15 -44.44
N THR A 332 23.21 12.61 -44.02
CA THR A 332 24.37 11.75 -43.70
C THR A 332 24.36 11.24 -42.25
N GLU A 333 23.61 11.88 -41.36
CA GLU A 333 23.48 11.46 -39.96
C GLU A 333 22.17 10.69 -39.73
N GLU A 334 22.23 9.69 -38.85
CA GLU A 334 21.05 8.99 -38.37
C GLU A 334 20.14 9.92 -37.56
N ARG A 335 18.83 9.76 -37.75
CA ARG A 335 17.84 10.60 -37.09
C ARG A 335 17.45 10.01 -35.73
N SER A 336 17.29 10.89 -34.74
CA SER A 336 16.73 10.52 -33.44
C SER A 336 15.33 9.91 -33.60
N ILE A 337 15.06 8.79 -32.92
CA ILE A 337 13.83 8.04 -33.16
C ILE A 337 12.58 8.80 -32.72
N ILE A 338 12.69 9.76 -31.79
CA ILE A 338 11.57 10.62 -31.36
C ILE A 338 11.04 11.51 -32.49
N GLU A 339 11.82 11.68 -33.55
CA GLU A 339 11.46 12.52 -34.69
C GLU A 339 10.58 11.82 -35.72
N TYR A 340 10.44 10.49 -35.65
CA TYR A 340 9.58 9.75 -36.57
C TYR A 340 8.11 9.85 -36.16
N PRO A 341 7.19 10.20 -37.08
CA PRO A 341 5.76 10.33 -36.76
C PRO A 341 5.16 9.10 -36.09
N MET A 342 5.59 7.89 -36.48
CA MET A 342 5.12 6.65 -35.86
C MET A 342 5.57 6.52 -34.39
N GLN A 343 6.78 6.98 -34.05
CA GLN A 343 7.24 6.99 -32.66
C GLN A 343 6.44 8.02 -31.85
N GLN A 344 6.24 9.22 -32.40
CA GLN A 344 5.46 10.28 -31.77
C GLN A 344 4.01 9.85 -31.52
N HIS A 345 3.35 9.30 -32.54
CA HIS A 345 1.96 8.84 -32.44
C HIS A 345 1.80 7.74 -31.40
N ARG A 346 2.74 6.79 -31.31
CA ARG A 346 2.69 5.74 -30.29
C ARG A 346 2.93 6.26 -28.89
N PHE A 347 3.74 7.30 -28.73
CA PHE A 347 4.32 7.61 -27.42
C PHE A 347 3.85 8.92 -26.80
N PHE A 348 3.64 9.98 -27.58
CA PHE A 348 3.16 11.27 -27.07
C PHE A 348 1.80 11.19 -26.37
N PRO A 349 0.84 10.35 -26.82
CA PRO A 349 -0.38 10.14 -26.04
C PRO A 349 -0.11 9.64 -24.63
N HIS A 350 0.86 8.74 -24.43
CA HIS A 350 1.21 8.24 -23.10
C HIS A 350 1.88 9.29 -22.21
N ILE A 351 2.64 10.23 -22.79
CA ILE A 351 3.14 11.40 -22.04
C ILE A 351 1.95 12.24 -21.55
N ALA A 352 1.00 12.55 -22.44
CA ALA A 352 -0.21 13.29 -22.06
C ALA A 352 -1.04 12.55 -21.01
N THR A 353 -1.21 11.23 -21.16
CA THR A 353 -1.88 10.37 -20.17
C THR A 353 -1.17 10.44 -18.82
N SER A 354 0.16 10.43 -18.77
CA SER A 354 0.90 10.53 -17.51
C SER A 354 0.59 11.82 -16.74
N VAL A 355 0.49 12.95 -17.46
CA VAL A 355 0.13 14.25 -16.87
C VAL A 355 -1.34 14.26 -16.42
N ALA A 356 -2.24 13.71 -17.23
CA ALA A 356 -3.65 13.62 -16.88
C ALA A 356 -3.87 12.74 -15.63
N LEU A 357 -3.20 11.60 -15.54
CA LEU A 357 -3.31 10.68 -14.42
C LEU A 357 -2.80 11.28 -13.11
N ILE A 358 -1.69 12.03 -13.11
CA ILE A 358 -1.19 12.67 -11.89
C ILE A 358 -2.14 13.76 -11.39
N ILE A 359 -2.71 14.57 -12.31
CA ILE A 359 -3.70 15.60 -11.96
C ILE A 359 -4.95 14.94 -11.38
N PHE A 360 -5.45 13.89 -12.03
CA PHE A 360 -6.60 13.13 -11.56
C PHE A 360 -6.33 12.52 -10.17
N TYR A 361 -5.23 11.77 -10.03
CA TYR A 361 -4.91 11.07 -8.80
C TYR A 361 -4.77 12.02 -7.61
N ARG A 362 -4.01 13.12 -7.75
CA ARG A 362 -3.80 14.07 -6.63
C ARG A 362 -5.10 14.71 -6.16
N LYS A 363 -6.07 14.94 -7.06
CA LYS A 363 -7.42 15.40 -6.67
C LYS A 363 -8.25 14.27 -6.06
N PHE A 364 -8.26 13.11 -6.70
CA PHE A 364 -9.05 11.96 -6.29
C PHE A 364 -8.68 11.46 -4.89
N ILE A 365 -7.39 11.26 -4.62
CA ILE A 365 -6.92 10.75 -3.33
C ILE A 365 -7.22 11.73 -2.18
N PHE A 366 -7.16 13.04 -2.45
CA PHE A 366 -7.51 14.06 -1.46
C PHE A 366 -8.99 13.99 -1.06
N ILE A 367 -9.88 13.74 -2.03
CA ILE A 367 -11.32 13.52 -1.76
C ILE A 367 -11.50 12.25 -0.92
N CYS A 368 -10.84 11.15 -1.27
CA CYS A 368 -10.90 9.90 -0.52
C CYS A 368 -10.43 10.09 0.93
N TYR A 369 -9.34 10.81 1.17
CA TYR A 369 -8.85 11.05 2.52
C TYR A 369 -9.75 11.97 3.34
N LYS A 370 -10.29 13.02 2.73
CA LYS A 370 -11.25 13.88 3.45
C LYS A 370 -12.43 13.05 3.96
N HIS A 371 -12.94 12.15 3.13
CA HIS A 371 -14.02 11.25 3.54
C HIS A 371 -13.57 10.26 4.63
N PHE A 372 -12.40 9.65 4.48
CA PHE A 372 -11.82 8.76 5.49
C PHE A 372 -11.68 9.45 6.86
N ILE A 373 -11.16 10.67 6.91
CA ILE A 373 -10.98 11.43 8.16
C ILE A 373 -12.33 11.64 8.84
N CYS A 374 -13.34 12.10 8.10
CA CYS A 374 -14.69 12.26 8.64
C CYS A 374 -15.20 10.96 9.29
N CYS A 375 -15.01 9.81 8.62
CA CYS A 375 -15.39 8.49 9.14
C CYS A 375 -14.63 8.03 10.40
N THR A 376 -13.51 8.65 10.72
CA THR A 376 -12.67 8.28 11.88
C THR A 376 -12.73 9.27 13.04
N GLU A 377 -13.27 10.47 12.84
CA GLU A 377 -13.38 11.50 13.89
C GLU A 377 -14.73 11.49 14.59
N ASP A 378 -15.77 11.05 13.90
CA ASP A 378 -17.10 11.02 14.46
C ASP A 378 -17.48 9.58 14.83
N GLU A 379 -17.27 9.25 16.11
CA GLU A 379 -17.71 7.97 16.71
C GLU A 379 -19.24 7.79 16.65
N THR A 380 -19.99 8.83 16.29
CA THR A 380 -21.46 8.85 16.22
C THR A 380 -22.01 8.81 14.80
N LEU A 381 -21.17 8.63 13.77
CA LEU A 381 -21.59 8.64 12.38
C LEU A 381 -22.73 7.65 12.10
N SER A 382 -23.87 8.22 11.71
CA SER A 382 -25.11 7.50 11.44
C SER A 382 -25.04 6.65 10.16
N HIS A 383 -25.90 5.63 10.13
CA HIS A 383 -26.14 4.70 9.02
C HIS A 383 -26.11 5.31 7.60
N GLU A 384 -26.64 6.52 7.43
CA GLU A 384 -26.79 7.16 6.12
C GLU A 384 -25.46 7.53 5.46
N THR A 385 -24.38 7.67 6.24
CA THR A 385 -23.06 8.03 5.69
C THR A 385 -22.32 6.80 5.17
N PHE A 386 -22.47 5.64 5.84
CA PHE A 386 -21.88 4.38 5.38
C PHE A 386 -22.58 3.82 4.13
N ALA A 387 -23.87 4.08 3.94
CA ALA A 387 -24.63 3.62 2.77
C ALA A 387 -24.38 4.43 1.48
N LYS A 388 -23.66 5.55 1.57
CA LYS A 388 -23.26 6.38 0.40
C LYS A 388 -21.83 6.09 -0.10
N LEU A 389 -21.14 5.12 0.52
CA LEU A 389 -19.89 4.51 0.07
C LEU A 389 -20.18 3.40 -0.95
#